data_AF-A0A963MW74-F1
#
_entry.id   AF-A0A963MW74-F1
#
_cell.length_a   1.000
_cell.length_b   1.000
_cell.length_c   1.000
_cell.angle_alpha   90.00
_cell.angle_beta   90.00
_cell.angle_gamma   90.00
#
_symmetry.space_group_name_H-M   'P 1'
#
loop_
_entity.id
_entity.type
_entity.pdbx_description
1 polymer ?
#
loop_
_entity_poly.entity_id
_entity_poly.type
_entity_poly.pdbx_seq_one_letter_code
_entity_poly.pdbx_strand_id
1 'polypeptide(L)'
;AENEAQLRARIAQLWQTRVLRTRRLTVRDEIENVLTYYRSTFLHEIPRLYGELERLLGRPAPTFFRMGNWIGGDRDGNPNVDAGTLDFAVREHAETVLRHYLVQAHELGAELSMSLELVEVTPELQALADRSHDDSEHRADEPYRRALSGVYARLAGALRALTGREALRHALAPA
;
A
#
# COMPACT_ATOMS: atom_id res chain seq x y z
N ALA A 1 -32.73 -15.46 6.44
CA ALA A 1 -33.32 -14.39 7.27
C ALA A 1 -32.31 -13.29 7.56
N GLU A 2 -31.16 -13.59 8.17
CA GLU A 2 -30.15 -12.56 8.54
C GLU A 2 -29.55 -11.83 7.33
N ASN A 3 -29.09 -12.55 6.30
CA ASN A 3 -28.57 -11.93 5.07
C ASN A 3 -29.59 -11.00 4.40
N GLU A 4 -30.87 -11.39 4.41
CA GLU A 4 -31.94 -10.56 3.83
C GLU A 4 -32.17 -9.29 4.65
N ALA A 5 -32.12 -9.39 5.99
CA ALA A 5 -32.20 -8.23 6.86
C ALA A 5 -31.01 -7.27 6.64
N GLN A 6 -29.79 -7.80 6.50
CA GLN A 6 -28.61 -7.00 6.19
C GLN A 6 -28.70 -6.31 4.82
N LEU A 7 -29.17 -7.02 3.78
CA LEU A 7 -29.40 -6.44 2.46
C LEU A 7 -30.44 -5.32 2.51
N ARG A 8 -31.57 -5.53 3.18
CA ARG A 8 -32.59 -4.49 3.37
C ARG A 8 -32.02 -3.26 4.08
N ALA A 9 -31.20 -3.46 5.12
CA ALA A 9 -30.53 -2.37 5.82
C ALA A 9 -29.58 -1.59 4.90
N ARG A 10 -28.76 -2.27 4.08
CA ARG A 10 -27.85 -1.61 3.11
C ARG A 10 -28.61 -0.89 2.01
N ILE A 11 -29.68 -1.48 1.47
CA ILE A 11 -30.54 -0.83 0.47
C ILE A 11 -31.17 0.43 1.06
N ALA A 12 -31.75 0.35 2.27
CA ALA A 12 -32.33 1.51 2.95
C ALA A 12 -31.29 2.60 3.19
N GLN A 13 -30.08 2.22 3.64
CA GLN A 13 -28.97 3.14 3.81
C GLN A 13 -28.61 3.86 2.50
N LEU A 14 -28.47 3.13 1.39
CA LEU A 14 -28.17 3.71 0.08
C LEU A 14 -29.30 4.63 -0.40
N TRP A 15 -30.56 4.21 -0.24
CA TRP A 15 -31.73 4.99 -0.61
C TRP A 15 -31.83 6.32 0.16
N GLN A 16 -31.42 6.32 1.42
CA GLN A 16 -31.41 7.49 2.29
C GLN A 16 -30.10 8.29 2.22
N THR A 17 -29.09 7.79 1.50
CA THR A 17 -27.82 8.49 1.30
C THR A 17 -27.91 9.36 0.07
N ARG A 18 -27.70 10.67 0.23
CA ARG A 18 -27.64 11.58 -0.89
C ARG A 18 -26.34 11.37 -1.69
N VAL A 19 -26.45 10.72 -2.85
CA VAL A 19 -25.32 10.47 -3.76
C VAL A 19 -24.89 11.73 -4.50
N LEU A 20 -25.85 12.57 -4.93
CA LEU A 20 -25.56 13.82 -5.63
C LEU A 20 -25.30 14.97 -4.65
N ARG A 21 -24.07 15.50 -4.65
CA ARG A 21 -23.73 16.67 -3.83
C ARG A 21 -24.24 17.94 -4.49
N THR A 22 -24.78 18.85 -3.68
CA THR A 22 -25.29 20.16 -4.12
C THR A 22 -24.20 21.19 -4.37
N ARG A 23 -22.97 20.93 -3.93
CA ARG A 23 -21.77 21.75 -4.19
C ARG A 23 -20.77 20.93 -4.99
N ARG A 24 -20.07 21.60 -5.90
CA ARG A 24 -18.95 21.02 -6.67
C ARG A 24 -17.88 20.53 -5.69
N LEU A 25 -17.32 19.35 -5.98
CA LEU A 25 -16.19 18.82 -5.23
C LEU A 25 -14.98 19.73 -5.41
N THR A 26 -14.17 19.84 -4.36
CA THR A 26 -12.84 20.44 -4.51
C THR A 26 -11.91 19.42 -5.19
N VAL A 27 -10.83 19.89 -5.83
CA VAL A 27 -9.81 19.00 -6.42
C VAL A 27 -9.25 18.03 -5.37
N ARG A 28 -9.12 18.51 -4.12
CA ARG A 28 -8.72 17.69 -2.96
C ARG A 28 -9.70 16.55 -2.69
N ASP A 29 -11.00 16.81 -2.73
CA ASP A 29 -12.02 15.76 -2.55
C ASP A 29 -11.97 14.73 -3.69
N GLU A 30 -11.71 15.19 -4.93
CA GLU A 30 -11.58 14.29 -6.09
C GLU A 30 -10.37 13.36 -5.96
N ILE A 31 -9.22 13.88 -5.50
CA ILE A 31 -8.02 13.09 -5.20
C ILE A 31 -8.35 12.02 -4.16
N GLU A 32 -8.99 12.37 -3.03
CA GLU A 32 -9.36 11.40 -1.99
C GLU A 32 -10.34 10.33 -2.48
N ASN A 33 -11.31 10.73 -3.32
CA ASN A 33 -12.23 9.78 -3.95
C ASN A 33 -11.49 8.78 -4.83
N VAL A 34 -10.52 9.21 -5.63
CA VAL A 34 -9.68 8.32 -6.47
C VAL A 34 -8.88 7.36 -5.61
N LEU A 35 -8.22 7.86 -4.58
CA LEU A 35 -7.38 7.05 -3.68
C LEU A 35 -8.19 5.96 -2.95
N THR A 36 -9.49 6.16 -2.78
CA THR A 36 -10.39 5.15 -2.23
C THR A 36 -10.45 3.90 -3.12
N TYR A 37 -10.41 4.03 -4.45
CA TYR A 37 -10.36 2.88 -5.36
C TYR A 37 -9.00 2.16 -5.34
N TYR A 38 -7.91 2.89 -5.14
CA TYR A 38 -6.60 2.27 -4.94
C TYR A 38 -6.61 1.36 -3.71
N ARG A 39 -7.14 1.87 -2.58
CA ARG A 39 -7.23 1.13 -1.33
C ARG A 39 -8.20 -0.05 -1.41
N SER A 40 -9.40 0.16 -1.95
CA SER A 40 -10.46 -0.85 -1.95
C SER A 40 -10.31 -1.92 -3.04
N THR A 41 -9.58 -1.61 -4.12
CA THR A 41 -9.54 -2.46 -5.32
C THR A 41 -8.11 -2.63 -5.86
N PHE A 42 -7.53 -1.57 -6.43
CA PHE A 42 -6.37 -1.74 -7.34
C PHE A 42 -5.14 -2.34 -6.66
N LEU A 43 -4.83 -1.94 -5.43
CA LEU A 43 -3.64 -2.45 -4.72
C LEU A 43 -3.73 -3.95 -4.40
N HIS A 44 -4.94 -4.51 -4.34
CA HIS A 44 -5.16 -5.92 -4.05
C HIS A 44 -5.42 -6.73 -5.32
N GLU A 45 -6.28 -6.23 -6.21
CA GLU A 45 -6.75 -6.99 -7.36
C GLU A 45 -5.73 -7.04 -8.51
N ILE A 46 -4.89 -6.00 -8.68
CA ILE A 46 -3.85 -6.04 -9.73
C ILE A 46 -2.85 -7.17 -9.44
N PRO A 47 -2.24 -7.29 -8.24
CA PRO A 47 -1.38 -8.43 -7.92
C PRO A 47 -2.09 -9.79 -8.07
N ARG A 48 -3.37 -9.90 -7.67
CA ARG A 48 -4.16 -11.13 -7.84
C ARG A 48 -4.32 -11.51 -9.31
N LEU A 49 -4.61 -10.53 -10.17
CA LEU A 49 -4.70 -10.73 -11.62
C LEU A 49 -3.37 -11.21 -12.20
N TYR A 50 -2.24 -10.60 -11.80
CA TYR A 50 -0.91 -11.08 -12.22
C TYR A 50 -0.67 -12.52 -11.76
N GLY A 51 -0.96 -12.84 -10.50
CA GLY A 51 -0.79 -14.21 -9.97
C GLY A 51 -1.66 -15.25 -10.68
N GLU A 52 -2.91 -14.91 -11.03
CA GLU A 52 -3.76 -15.79 -11.82
C GLU A 52 -3.20 -16.01 -13.23
N LEU A 53 -2.76 -14.94 -13.88
CA LEU A 53 -2.16 -15.01 -15.21
C LEU A 53 -0.87 -15.84 -15.21
N GLU A 54 0.03 -15.62 -14.24
CA GLU A 54 1.28 -16.36 -14.11
C GLU A 54 1.04 -17.86 -13.91
N ARG A 55 0.03 -18.21 -13.10
CA ARG A 55 -0.39 -19.60 -12.92
C ARG A 55 -0.90 -20.23 -14.22
N LEU A 56 -1.69 -19.49 -15.01
CA LEU A 56 -2.20 -19.97 -16.30
C LEU A 56 -1.09 -20.09 -17.35
N LEU A 57 -0.11 -19.19 -17.33
CA LEU A 57 1.03 -19.18 -18.25
C LEU A 57 2.13 -20.17 -17.85
N GLY A 58 2.20 -20.60 -16.59
CA GLY A 58 3.29 -21.42 -16.05
C GLY A 58 4.64 -20.69 -16.00
N ARG A 59 4.63 -19.36 -16.08
CA ARG A 59 5.82 -18.50 -16.07
C ARG A 59 5.45 -17.07 -15.62
N PRO A 60 6.42 -16.27 -15.15
CA PRO A 60 6.19 -14.87 -14.81
C PRO A 60 5.59 -14.08 -15.98
N ALA A 61 4.65 -13.20 -15.66
CA ALA A 61 3.99 -12.36 -16.65
C ALA A 61 4.78 -11.04 -16.78
N PRO A 62 5.10 -10.57 -18.00
CA PRO A 62 5.74 -9.27 -18.15
C PRO A 62 4.79 -8.17 -17.66
N THR A 63 5.33 -7.05 -17.18
CA THR A 63 4.49 -5.90 -16.84
C THR A 63 3.77 -5.37 -18.08
N PHE A 64 2.46 -5.55 -18.17
CA PHE A 64 1.64 -5.11 -19.30
C PHE A 64 0.60 -4.05 -18.91
N PHE A 65 0.37 -3.85 -17.62
CA PHE A 65 -0.62 -2.93 -17.09
C PHE A 65 0.00 -1.95 -16.09
N ARG A 66 -0.30 -0.65 -16.25
CA ARG A 66 0.06 0.42 -15.31
C ARG A 66 -1.15 1.32 -15.08
N MET A 67 -1.43 1.62 -13.82
CA MET A 67 -2.49 2.54 -13.46
C MET A 67 -1.99 3.98 -13.48
N GLY A 68 -2.78 4.87 -14.07
CA GLY A 68 -2.54 6.32 -14.06
C GLY A 68 -3.86 7.07 -13.97
N ASN A 69 -3.81 8.29 -13.46
CA ASN A 69 -4.95 9.21 -13.44
C ASN A 69 -4.44 10.65 -13.55
N TRP A 70 -5.29 11.55 -14.01
CA TRP A 70 -4.95 12.97 -14.24
C TRP A 70 -5.45 13.89 -13.12
N ILE A 71 -6.10 13.32 -12.10
CA ILE A 71 -6.80 14.08 -11.06
C ILE A 71 -5.78 14.74 -10.14
N GLY A 72 -5.92 16.05 -9.97
CA GLY A 72 -4.95 16.88 -9.24
C GLY A 72 -3.73 17.32 -10.06
N GLY A 73 -3.57 16.84 -11.30
CA GLY A 73 -2.45 17.21 -12.18
C GLY A 73 -2.86 17.90 -13.47
N ASP A 74 -4.02 17.58 -14.04
CA ASP A 74 -4.50 18.21 -15.27
C ASP A 74 -5.01 19.63 -15.00
N ARG A 75 -4.32 20.59 -15.61
CA ARG A 75 -4.54 22.03 -15.45
C ARG A 75 -5.24 22.66 -16.64
N ASP A 76 -5.47 21.93 -17.73
CA ASP A 76 -6.00 22.52 -18.94
C ASP A 76 -7.41 23.08 -18.72
N GLY A 77 -7.56 24.40 -18.84
CA GLY A 77 -8.82 25.10 -18.61
C GLY A 77 -9.36 25.07 -17.17
N ASN A 78 -8.62 24.53 -16.17
CA ASN A 78 -9.09 24.42 -14.79
C ASN A 78 -8.30 25.31 -13.81
N PRO A 79 -8.82 26.51 -13.46
CA PRO A 79 -8.12 27.41 -12.54
C PRO A 79 -8.04 26.89 -11.10
N ASN A 80 -8.76 25.81 -10.77
CA ASN A 80 -8.71 25.20 -9.44
C ASN A 80 -7.57 24.18 -9.28
N VAL A 81 -6.78 23.94 -10.33
CA VAL A 81 -5.60 23.05 -10.31
C VAL A 81 -4.34 23.90 -10.47
N ASP A 82 -3.52 23.91 -9.43
CA ASP A 82 -2.26 24.64 -9.33
C ASP A 82 -1.14 23.76 -8.77
N ALA A 83 0.03 24.35 -8.54
CA ALA A 83 1.19 23.65 -7.98
C ALA A 83 0.91 23.05 -6.60
N GLY A 84 0.09 23.70 -5.76
CA GLY A 84 -0.28 23.18 -4.44
C GLY A 84 -1.20 21.97 -4.54
N THR A 85 -2.10 21.94 -5.52
CA THR A 85 -2.93 20.75 -5.78
C THR A 85 -2.13 19.56 -6.30
N LEU A 86 -1.13 19.80 -7.16
CA LEU A 86 -0.25 18.75 -7.67
C LEU A 86 0.64 18.17 -6.57
N ASP A 87 1.26 19.03 -5.75
CA ASP A 87 2.05 18.59 -4.59
C ASP A 87 1.20 17.74 -3.64
N PHE A 88 -0.01 18.21 -3.34
CA PHE A 88 -0.94 17.46 -2.52
C PHE A 88 -1.30 16.10 -3.15
N ALA A 89 -1.62 16.06 -4.45
CA ALA A 89 -1.96 14.82 -5.14
C ALA A 89 -0.82 13.80 -5.04
N VAL A 90 0.40 14.20 -5.42
CA VAL A 90 1.58 13.33 -5.38
C VAL A 90 1.84 12.83 -3.96
N ARG A 91 1.71 13.69 -2.96
CA ARG A 91 1.94 13.35 -1.55
C ARG A 91 0.92 12.33 -1.03
N GLU A 92 -0.38 12.52 -1.28
CA GLU A 92 -1.39 11.56 -0.82
C GLU A 92 -1.33 10.23 -1.60
N HIS A 93 -0.93 10.25 -2.87
CA HIS A 93 -0.62 9.04 -3.63
C HIS A 93 0.58 8.29 -3.03
N ALA A 94 1.67 9.00 -2.70
CA ALA A 94 2.85 8.42 -2.04
C ALA A 94 2.49 7.83 -0.67
N GLU A 95 1.71 8.55 0.14
CA GLU A 95 1.23 8.03 1.42
C GLU A 95 0.39 6.76 1.24
N THR A 96 -0.56 6.77 0.31
CA THR A 96 -1.48 5.65 0.09
C THR A 96 -0.70 4.37 -0.24
N VAL A 97 0.27 4.45 -1.14
CA VAL A 97 1.05 3.27 -1.54
C VAL A 97 2.04 2.84 -0.45
N LEU A 98 2.69 3.78 0.24
CA LEU A 98 3.66 3.46 1.30
C LEU A 98 2.96 2.84 2.51
N ARG A 99 1.78 3.33 2.90
CA ARG A 99 1.00 2.72 3.98
C ARG A 99 0.57 1.31 3.64
N HIS A 100 0.15 1.05 2.40
CA HIS A 100 -0.16 -0.30 1.95
C HIS A 100 1.05 -1.22 2.08
N TYR A 101 2.21 -0.83 1.54
CA TYR A 101 3.42 -1.66 1.64
C TYR A 101 3.96 -1.82 3.06
N LEU A 102 3.77 -0.84 3.95
CA LEU A 102 4.08 -1.00 5.37
C LEU A 102 3.24 -2.11 6.02
N VAL A 103 1.95 -2.20 5.69
CA VAL A 103 1.10 -3.30 6.15
C VAL A 103 1.58 -4.62 5.56
N GLN A 104 1.76 -4.70 4.23
CA GLN A 104 2.20 -5.93 3.55
C GLN A 104 3.56 -6.44 4.07
N ALA A 105 4.55 -5.56 4.24
CA ALA A 105 5.87 -5.95 4.73
C ALA A 105 5.82 -6.48 6.16
N HIS A 106 4.95 -5.91 7.01
CA HIS A 106 4.76 -6.41 8.36
C HIS A 106 4.07 -7.77 8.39
N GLU A 107 2.99 -7.94 7.63
CA GLU A 107 2.26 -9.21 7.56
C GLU A 107 3.17 -10.32 7.05
N LEU A 108 3.93 -10.05 5.98
CA LEU A 108 4.91 -10.99 5.45
C LEU A 108 6.01 -11.32 6.47
N GLY A 109 6.45 -10.34 7.27
CA GLY A 109 7.44 -10.56 8.32
C GLY A 109 6.90 -11.44 9.46
N ALA A 110 5.61 -11.37 9.74
CA ALA A 110 4.96 -12.27 10.69
C ALA A 110 4.89 -13.71 10.16
N GLU A 111 4.60 -13.87 8.86
CA GLU A 111 4.47 -15.17 8.18
C GLU A 111 5.82 -15.88 7.97
N LEU A 112 6.86 -15.16 7.52
CA LEU A 112 8.16 -15.74 7.16
C LEU A 112 9.10 -15.88 8.37
N SER A 113 8.73 -16.76 9.30
CA SER A 113 9.48 -17.03 10.54
C SER A 113 10.50 -18.17 10.45
N MET A 114 11.01 -18.46 9.25
CA MET A 114 11.90 -19.60 9.06
C MET A 114 13.24 -19.37 9.76
N SER A 115 13.63 -20.35 10.59
CA SER A 115 14.90 -20.35 11.33
C SER A 115 16.03 -20.99 10.52
N LEU A 116 17.23 -20.43 10.64
CA LEU A 116 18.48 -21.00 10.11
C LEU A 116 18.81 -22.39 10.69
N GLU A 117 18.17 -22.79 11.79
CA GLU A 117 18.28 -24.17 12.30
C GLU A 117 17.57 -25.19 11.40
N LEU A 118 16.62 -24.75 10.57
CA LEU A 118 15.74 -25.61 9.78
C LEU A 118 15.87 -25.41 8.28
N VAL A 119 16.30 -24.23 7.83
CA VAL A 119 16.42 -23.91 6.39
C VAL A 119 17.77 -23.27 6.07
N GLU A 120 18.25 -23.54 4.87
CA GLU A 120 19.35 -22.79 4.28
C GLU A 120 18.82 -21.55 3.56
N VAL A 121 19.58 -20.46 3.60
CA VAL A 121 19.26 -19.21 2.90
C VAL A 121 20.40 -18.80 1.98
N THR A 122 20.07 -18.01 0.96
CA THR A 122 21.11 -17.50 0.06
C THR A 122 21.96 -16.44 0.77
N PRO A 123 23.25 -16.28 0.38
CA PRO A 123 24.12 -15.24 0.92
C PRO A 123 23.54 -13.82 0.77
N GLU A 124 22.79 -13.57 -0.31
CA GLU A 124 22.15 -12.28 -0.57
C GLU A 124 21.04 -11.96 0.42
N LEU A 125 20.24 -12.97 0.81
CA LEU A 125 19.20 -12.81 1.82
C LEU A 125 19.83 -12.56 3.20
N GLN A 126 20.88 -13.31 3.55
CA GLN A 126 21.61 -13.09 4.79
C GLN A 126 22.18 -11.67 4.85
N ALA A 127 22.83 -11.21 3.77
CA ALA A 127 23.34 -9.85 3.69
C ALA A 127 22.23 -8.78 3.79
N LEU A 128 21.02 -9.06 3.28
CA LEU A 128 19.88 -8.16 3.45
C LEU A 128 19.38 -8.12 4.91
N ALA A 129 19.34 -9.27 5.58
CA ALA A 129 19.00 -9.40 6.99
C ALA A 129 20.00 -8.66 7.89
N ASP A 130 21.29 -8.74 7.59
CA ASP A 130 22.35 -8.10 8.38
C ASP A 130 22.30 -6.56 8.29
N ARG A 131 21.75 -6.01 7.21
CA ARG A 131 21.51 -4.57 7.04
C ARG A 131 20.18 -4.08 7.66
N SER A 132 19.43 -4.95 8.34
CA SER A 132 18.11 -4.58 8.88
C SER A 132 18.15 -3.75 10.16
N HIS A 133 19.28 -3.75 10.87
CA HIS A 133 19.40 -3.23 12.23
C HIS A 133 18.39 -3.84 13.22
N ASP A 134 17.87 -5.04 12.92
CA ASP A 134 17.09 -5.83 13.87
C ASP A 134 18.06 -6.64 14.76
N ASP A 135 18.42 -6.04 15.90
CA ASP A 135 19.36 -6.58 16.88
C ASP A 135 18.69 -7.51 17.93
N SER A 136 17.46 -7.95 17.68
CA SER A 136 16.76 -8.82 18.62
C SER A 136 17.37 -10.21 18.64
N GLU A 137 17.88 -10.63 19.81
CA GLU A 137 18.43 -11.98 20.02
C GLU A 137 17.42 -13.07 19.68
N HIS A 138 16.12 -12.85 19.96
CA HIS A 138 15.03 -13.78 19.65
C HIS A 138 14.75 -13.98 18.16
N ARG A 139 15.29 -13.13 17.29
CA ARG A 139 15.08 -13.19 15.84
C ARG A 139 16.39 -13.35 15.08
N ALA A 140 17.51 -13.52 15.78
CA ALA A 140 18.85 -13.52 15.19
C ALA A 140 18.99 -14.58 14.08
N ASP A 141 18.33 -15.73 14.28
CA ASP A 141 18.28 -16.88 13.38
C ASP A 141 17.11 -16.85 12.38
N GLU A 142 16.32 -15.77 12.32
CA GLU A 142 15.17 -15.61 11.42
C GLU A 142 15.45 -14.58 10.29
N PRO A 143 16.26 -14.93 9.26
CA PRO A 143 16.78 -13.97 8.28
C PRO A 143 15.70 -13.31 7.42
N TYR A 144 14.63 -14.02 7.07
CA TYR A 144 13.51 -13.45 6.30
C TYR A 144 12.80 -12.35 7.09
N ARG A 145 12.50 -12.61 8.36
CA ARG A 145 11.86 -11.64 9.24
C ARG A 145 12.75 -10.42 9.48
N ARG A 146 14.04 -10.64 9.78
CA ARG A 146 15.03 -9.55 9.92
C ARG A 146 15.10 -8.69 8.66
N ALA A 147 15.23 -9.31 7.48
CA ALA A 147 15.24 -8.59 6.20
C ALA A 147 13.99 -7.72 6.01
N LEU A 148 12.81 -8.24 6.36
CA LEU A 148 11.54 -7.51 6.28
C LEU A 148 11.41 -6.38 7.31
N SER A 149 11.97 -6.52 8.51
CA SER A 149 12.11 -5.42 9.46
C SER A 149 12.90 -4.24 8.85
N GLY A 150 13.99 -4.54 8.14
CA GLY A 150 14.79 -3.54 7.41
C GLY A 150 14.03 -2.88 6.25
N VAL A 151 13.29 -3.67 5.46
CA VAL A 151 12.42 -3.14 4.40
C VAL A 151 11.34 -2.22 4.99
N TYR A 152 10.70 -2.63 6.09
CA TYR A 152 9.72 -1.81 6.80
C TYR A 152 10.33 -0.47 7.24
N ALA A 153 11.52 -0.49 7.84
CA ALA A 153 12.22 0.73 8.26
C ALA A 153 12.47 1.69 7.09
N ARG A 154 12.91 1.18 5.94
CA ARG A 154 13.11 1.99 4.72
C ARG A 154 11.81 2.57 4.19
N LEU A 155 10.72 1.79 4.18
CA LEU A 155 9.39 2.27 3.78
C LEU A 155 8.88 3.37 4.72
N ALA A 156 9.09 3.23 6.03
CA ALA A 156 8.71 4.23 7.02
C ALA A 156 9.52 5.52 6.86
N GLY A 157 10.83 5.40 6.61
CA GLY A 157 11.69 6.54 6.28
C GLY A 157 11.22 7.27 5.02
N ALA A 158 10.86 6.53 3.97
CA ALA A 158 10.31 7.10 2.74
C ALA A 158 8.96 7.80 2.97
N LEU A 159 8.07 7.22 3.79
CA LEU A 159 6.79 7.83 4.16
C LEU A 159 7.03 9.18 4.84
N ARG A 160 7.92 9.21 5.83
CA ARG A 160 8.24 10.45 6.54
C ARG A 160 8.88 11.48 5.61
N ALA A 161 9.83 11.09 4.77
CA ALA A 161 10.52 11.99 3.85
C ALA A 161 9.57 12.61 2.80
N LEU A 162 8.66 11.81 2.24
CA LEU A 162 7.78 12.26 1.16
C LEU A 162 6.50 12.94 1.65
N THR A 163 6.05 12.64 2.88
CA THR A 163 4.72 13.07 3.35
C THR A 163 4.73 13.83 4.66
N GLY A 164 5.84 13.75 5.42
CA GLY A 164 5.93 14.27 6.78
C GLY A 164 5.16 13.45 7.82
N ARG A 165 4.54 12.32 7.42
CA ARG A 165 3.73 11.48 8.31
C ARG A 165 4.52 10.28 8.82
N GLU A 166 4.15 9.82 10.01
CA GLU A 166 4.77 8.66 10.65
C GLU A 166 4.07 7.35 10.26
N ALA A 167 4.84 6.27 10.29
CA ALA A 167 4.31 4.92 10.20
C ALA A 167 3.52 4.58 11.48
N LEU A 168 2.49 3.73 11.35
CA LEU A 168 1.64 3.35 12.49
C LEU A 168 2.40 2.53 13.55
N ARG A 169 3.44 1.78 13.14
CA ARG A 169 4.31 1.03 14.05
C ARG A 169 5.66 1.73 14.10
N HIS A 170 6.32 1.66 15.25
CA HIS A 170 7.69 2.15 15.39
C HIS A 170 8.61 1.38 14.45
N ALA A 171 9.23 2.11 13.54
CA ALA A 171 10.26 1.58 12.65
C ALA A 171 11.61 1.53 13.37
N LEU A 172 12.43 0.54 13.03
CA LEU A 172 13.85 0.55 13.35
C LEU A 172 14.55 1.72 12.64
N ALA A 173 15.72 2.12 13.13
CA ALA A 173 16.52 3.13 12.45
C ALA A 173 16.90 2.64 11.03
N PRO A 174 16.75 3.46 9.98
CA PRO A 174 17.14 3.06 8.64
C PRO A 174 18.67 2.88 8.54
N ALA A 175 19.08 1.94 7.70
CA ALA A 175 20.48 1.74 7.28
C ALA A 175 20.98 2.83 6.34
#